data_AF-G9HQP1-F1
#
_entry.id   AF-G9HQP1-F1
#
_cell.length_a   1.000
_cell.length_b   1.000
_cell.length_c   1.000
_cell.angle_alpha   90.00
_cell.angle_beta   90.00
_cell.angle_gamma   90.00
#
_symmetry.space_group_name_H-M   'P 1'
#
loop_
_entity.id
_entity.type
_entity.pdbx_description
1 polymer ?
#
loop_
_entity_poly.entity_id
_entity_poly.type
_entity_poly.pdbx_seq_one_letter_code
_entity_poly.pdbx_strand_id
1 'polypeptide(L)'
;SLLAAAGGLVSAAPLESRQDTASCPVSTKGDYVWKISEFTGRQPEGTYYNSLDFNIKATNNGTLDANCSAQADKLEDHKWYACGENSFLDFSFDSDRSGLLLKQKVSDDITYVGTVTLPNYCRAGGNGPNDFVCNGVS
;
A
#
# COMPACT_ATOMS: atom_id res chain seq x y z
N SER A 1 55.04 -17.69 49.06
CA SER A 1 54.08 -16.58 48.90
C SER A 1 54.71 -15.58 47.93
N LEU A 2 54.12 -15.07 46.84
CA LEU A 2 52.72 -14.90 46.43
C LEU A 2 52.51 -15.10 44.90
N LEU A 3 51.38 -15.72 44.60
CA LEU A 3 50.40 -15.57 43.50
C LEU A 3 50.79 -15.16 42.06
N ALA A 4 50.37 -16.01 41.13
CA ALA A 4 50.18 -15.72 39.70
C ALA A 4 48.84 -14.99 39.47
N ALA A 5 48.81 -14.02 38.57
CA ALA A 5 47.59 -13.38 38.08
C ALA A 5 47.46 -13.60 36.57
N ALA A 6 46.49 -14.41 36.15
CA ALA A 6 46.03 -14.51 34.78
C ALA A 6 44.90 -13.49 34.57
N GLY A 7 45.09 -12.54 33.65
CA GLY A 7 44.05 -11.58 33.24
C GLY A 7 43.71 -11.81 31.77
N GLY A 8 42.45 -12.15 31.50
CA GLY A 8 41.97 -12.65 30.21
C GLY A 8 41.90 -11.60 29.09
N LEU A 9 42.06 -12.08 27.87
CA LEU A 9 41.79 -11.33 26.64
C LEU A 9 40.28 -11.22 26.45
N VAL A 10 39.74 -10.01 26.54
CA VAL A 10 38.35 -9.74 26.15
C VAL A 10 38.35 -9.59 24.62
N SER A 11 37.88 -10.62 23.92
CA SER A 11 37.58 -10.51 22.49
C SER A 11 36.27 -9.75 22.35
N ALA A 12 36.34 -8.48 21.95
CA ALA A 12 35.17 -7.80 21.41
C ALA A 12 34.90 -8.43 20.04
N ALA A 13 33.87 -9.26 19.94
CA ALA A 13 33.33 -9.64 18.64
C ALA A 13 32.98 -8.33 17.91
N PRO A 14 33.41 -8.15 16.64
CA PRO A 14 32.87 -7.06 15.86
C PRO A 14 31.36 -7.24 15.83
N LEU A 15 30.61 -6.22 16.23
CA LEU A 15 29.21 -6.12 15.85
C LEU A 15 29.23 -5.82 14.35
N GLU A 16 29.38 -6.86 13.52
CA GLU A 16 28.98 -6.76 12.12
C GLU A 16 27.50 -6.41 12.13
N SER A 17 27.19 -5.13 11.89
CA SER A 17 25.86 -4.72 11.47
C SER A 17 25.49 -5.64 10.31
N ARG A 18 24.37 -6.38 10.44
CA ARG A 18 23.79 -7.08 9.29
C ARG A 18 23.84 -6.11 8.11
N GLN A 19 24.51 -6.51 7.04
CA GLN A 19 24.51 -5.73 5.80
C GLN A 19 23.08 -5.72 5.27
N ASP A 20 22.32 -4.70 5.65
CA ASP A 20 21.08 -4.31 4.98
C ASP A 20 21.47 -3.77 3.60
N THR A 21 21.53 -4.65 2.60
CA THR A 21 21.66 -4.25 1.19
C THR A 21 20.30 -3.90 0.56
N ALA A 22 19.25 -3.73 1.37
CA ALA A 22 18.00 -3.07 0.97
C ALA A 22 17.66 -1.99 2.02
N SER A 23 17.75 -0.72 1.63
CA SER A 23 17.60 0.44 2.54
C SER A 23 16.18 0.73 3.00
N CYS A 24 15.18 0.01 2.48
CA CYS A 24 13.75 0.26 2.77
C CYS A 24 13.12 -1.00 3.36
N PRO A 25 12.43 -0.91 4.52
CA PRO A 25 11.77 -2.05 5.17
C PRO A 25 10.44 -2.41 4.48
N VAL A 26 10.49 -2.73 3.18
CA VAL A 26 9.33 -3.07 2.36
C VAL A 26 9.67 -4.17 1.36
N SER A 27 8.84 -5.21 1.30
CA SER A 27 8.96 -6.27 0.29
C SER A 27 8.39 -5.78 -1.04
N THR A 28 9.20 -5.79 -2.10
CA THR A 28 8.82 -5.30 -3.44
C THR A 28 8.64 -6.40 -4.47
N LYS A 29 8.93 -7.66 -4.12
CA LYS A 29 8.80 -8.83 -5.00
C LYS A 29 8.24 -10.03 -4.25
N GLY A 30 7.36 -10.79 -4.90
CA GLY A 30 6.84 -12.07 -4.40
C GLY A 30 5.53 -12.47 -5.09
N ASP A 31 5.17 -13.75 -4.96
CA ASP A 31 3.95 -14.29 -5.59
C ASP A 31 2.66 -13.65 -5.05
N TYR A 32 2.69 -13.21 -3.79
CA TYR A 32 1.58 -12.53 -3.11
C TYR A 32 1.90 -11.06 -2.82
N VAL A 33 2.86 -10.47 -3.55
CA VAL A 33 3.20 -9.05 -3.45
C VAL A 33 2.82 -8.37 -4.75
N TRP A 34 1.92 -7.41 -4.69
CA TRP A 34 1.53 -6.57 -5.82
C TRP A 34 1.97 -5.13 -5.61
N LYS A 35 2.35 -4.47 -6.70
CA LYS A 35 2.61 -3.04 -6.72
C LYS A 35 1.29 -2.31 -6.92
N ILE A 36 1.03 -1.35 -6.05
CA ILE A 36 -0.03 -0.35 -6.23
C ILE A 36 0.61 0.94 -6.70
N SER A 37 0.06 1.58 -7.73
CA SER A 37 0.60 2.84 -8.26
C SER A 37 -0.48 3.68 -8.94
N GLU A 38 -0.11 4.90 -9.33
CA GLU A 38 -0.97 5.80 -10.11
C GLU A 38 -2.30 6.11 -9.41
N PHE A 39 -2.28 6.15 -8.07
CA PHE A 39 -3.47 6.52 -7.31
C PHE A 39 -4.00 7.88 -7.74
N THR A 40 -5.27 7.95 -8.08
CA THR A 40 -5.99 9.20 -8.27
C THR A 40 -7.33 9.16 -7.55
N GLY A 41 -7.72 10.30 -7.00
CA GLY A 41 -9.00 10.46 -6.33
C GLY A 41 -9.53 11.88 -6.52
N ARG A 42 -10.85 12.04 -6.56
CA ARG A 42 -11.49 13.35 -6.64
C ARG A 42 -12.46 13.56 -5.50
N GLN A 43 -12.31 14.70 -4.83
CA GLN A 43 -13.19 15.17 -3.78
C GLN A 43 -13.93 16.43 -4.27
N PRO A 44 -15.15 16.31 -4.82
CA PRO A 44 -15.84 17.45 -5.43
C PRO A 44 -16.20 18.55 -4.42
N GLU A 45 -16.35 18.17 -3.14
CA GLU A 45 -16.69 19.06 -2.03
C GLU A 45 -15.62 19.02 -0.92
N GLY A 46 -14.41 18.53 -1.23
CA GLY A 46 -13.25 18.50 -0.31
C GLY A 46 -13.40 17.60 0.93
N THR A 47 -14.44 16.76 0.98
CA THR A 47 -14.77 15.96 2.19
C THR A 47 -14.94 14.48 1.90
N TYR A 48 -15.50 14.11 0.75
CA TYR A 48 -15.70 12.72 0.33
C TYR A 48 -15.18 12.52 -1.09
N TYR A 49 -14.83 11.28 -1.44
CA TYR A 49 -14.47 10.94 -2.81
C TYR A 49 -15.71 10.63 -3.65
N ASN A 50 -15.75 11.09 -4.89
CA ASN A 50 -16.73 10.63 -5.89
C ASN A 50 -16.08 9.72 -6.95
N SER A 51 -14.75 9.71 -7.02
CA SER A 51 -13.97 8.77 -7.83
C SER A 51 -12.68 8.40 -7.11
N LEU A 52 -12.32 7.12 -7.19
CA LEU A 52 -11.03 6.55 -6.80
C LEU A 52 -10.54 5.61 -7.89
N ASP A 53 -9.24 5.63 -8.15
CA ASP A 53 -8.59 4.88 -9.23
C ASP A 53 -7.12 4.59 -8.88
N PHE A 54 -6.63 3.39 -9.18
CA PHE A 54 -5.23 3.00 -9.01
C PHE A 54 -4.90 1.74 -9.82
N ASN A 55 -3.64 1.60 -10.23
CA ASN A 55 -3.13 0.41 -10.91
C ASN A 55 -2.67 -0.66 -9.90
N ILE A 56 -2.98 -1.92 -10.18
CA ILE A 56 -2.47 -3.12 -9.50
C ILE A 56 -1.61 -3.94 -10.48
N LYS A 57 -0.35 -4.19 -10.11
CA LYS A 57 0.61 -4.94 -10.94
C LYS A 57 1.32 -6.07 -10.18
N ALA A 58 1.42 -7.24 -10.80
CA ALA A 58 2.19 -8.37 -10.26
C ALA A 58 3.70 -8.06 -10.19
N THR A 59 4.36 -8.56 -9.15
CA THR A 59 5.82 -8.37 -8.95
C THR A 59 6.65 -9.64 -9.19
N ASN A 60 5.99 -10.74 -9.57
CA ASN A 60 6.58 -12.06 -9.81
C ASN A 60 6.70 -12.44 -11.30
N ASN A 61 6.71 -11.44 -12.20
CA ASN A 61 6.65 -11.62 -13.66
C ASN A 61 5.35 -12.26 -14.18
N GLY A 62 4.29 -12.33 -13.36
CA GLY A 62 2.94 -12.64 -13.82
C GLY A 62 2.36 -11.56 -14.73
N THR A 63 1.20 -11.84 -15.32
CA THR A 63 0.55 -10.96 -16.31
C THR A 63 -0.44 -9.96 -15.72
N LEU A 64 -0.64 -9.94 -14.41
CA LEU A 64 -1.55 -9.00 -13.76
C LEU A 64 -0.98 -7.58 -13.89
N ASP A 65 -1.68 -6.73 -14.62
CA ASP A 65 -1.46 -5.29 -14.77
C ASP A 65 -2.83 -4.70 -15.12
N ALA A 66 -3.54 -4.19 -14.12
CA ALA A 66 -4.95 -3.84 -14.25
C ALA A 66 -5.29 -2.60 -13.43
N ASN A 67 -6.21 -1.80 -13.95
CA ASN A 67 -6.78 -0.67 -13.24
C ASN A 67 -7.90 -1.13 -12.28
N CYS A 68 -7.91 -0.59 -11.07
CA CYS A 68 -8.96 -0.78 -10.09
C CYS A 68 -9.57 0.58 -9.77
N SER A 69 -10.88 0.73 -9.98
CA SER A 69 -11.54 2.02 -9.78
C SER A 69 -12.99 1.89 -9.33
N ALA A 70 -13.51 2.96 -8.71
CA ALA A 70 -14.93 3.10 -8.43
C ALA A 70 -15.36 4.56 -8.60
N GLN A 71 -16.60 4.76 -9.06
CA GLN A 71 -17.23 6.07 -9.17
C GLN A 71 -18.68 6.00 -8.67
N ALA A 72 -19.10 7.04 -7.97
CA ALA A 72 -20.46 7.25 -7.48
C ALA A 72 -20.65 8.74 -7.13
N ASP A 73 -21.89 9.18 -6.88
CA ASP A 73 -22.11 10.54 -6.35
C ASP A 73 -21.33 10.78 -5.06
N LYS A 74 -21.26 9.75 -4.20
CA LYS A 74 -20.43 9.69 -3.00
C LYS A 74 -19.96 8.26 -2.76
N LEU A 75 -18.64 8.09 -2.65
CA LEU A 75 -18.03 6.87 -2.14
C LEU A 75 -17.99 6.93 -0.61
N GLU A 76 -18.22 5.79 0.02
CA GLU A 76 -18.26 5.64 1.47
C GLU A 76 -17.02 4.85 1.92
N ASP A 77 -16.41 5.30 3.01
CA ASP A 77 -15.31 4.60 3.64
C ASP A 77 -15.78 3.23 4.18
N HIS A 78 -14.85 2.27 4.29
CA HIS A 78 -15.11 0.91 4.78
C HIS A 78 -16.14 0.09 3.97
N LYS A 79 -16.56 0.58 2.80
CA LYS A 79 -17.43 -0.14 1.87
C LYS A 79 -16.60 -0.89 0.82
N TRP A 80 -17.03 -2.09 0.47
CA TRP A 80 -16.41 -2.87 -0.61
C TRP A 80 -16.95 -2.42 -1.97
N TYR A 81 -16.03 -2.15 -2.88
CA TYR A 81 -16.27 -1.83 -4.28
C TYR A 81 -15.55 -2.86 -5.14
N ALA A 82 -16.21 -3.37 -6.19
CA ALA A 82 -15.52 -4.17 -7.19
C ALA A 82 -14.54 -3.28 -7.96
N CYS A 83 -13.32 -3.76 -8.23
CA CYS A 83 -12.31 -3.00 -8.98
C CYS A 83 -12.73 -2.68 -10.43
N GLY A 84 -13.71 -3.40 -10.97
CA GLY A 84 -14.24 -3.24 -12.32
C GLY A 84 -15.30 -4.30 -12.63
N GLU A 85 -15.92 -4.20 -13.80
CA GLU A 85 -16.88 -5.20 -14.27
C GLU A 85 -16.19 -6.56 -14.43
N ASN A 86 -16.72 -7.60 -13.77
CA ASN A 86 -16.14 -8.95 -13.73
C ASN A 86 -14.75 -9.04 -13.07
N SER A 87 -14.36 -8.08 -12.23
CA SER A 87 -13.13 -8.19 -11.46
C SER A 87 -13.23 -9.29 -10.41
N PHE A 88 -12.12 -10.01 -10.20
CA PHE A 88 -11.94 -10.95 -9.10
C PHE A 88 -11.41 -10.27 -7.81
N LEU A 89 -11.22 -8.94 -7.86
CA LEU A 89 -10.75 -8.11 -6.76
C LEU A 89 -11.82 -7.11 -6.35
N ASP A 90 -12.03 -7.05 -5.04
CA ASP A 90 -12.74 -5.95 -4.39
C ASP A 90 -11.74 -5.09 -3.62
N PHE A 91 -12.06 -3.80 -3.47
CA PHE A 91 -11.32 -2.89 -2.62
C PHE A 91 -12.23 -2.13 -1.66
N SER A 92 -11.65 -1.67 -0.56
CA SER A 92 -12.24 -0.71 0.36
C SER A 92 -11.20 0.37 0.67
N PHE A 93 -11.65 1.57 1.01
CA PHE A 93 -10.77 2.69 1.27
C PHE A 93 -11.17 3.43 2.54
N ASP A 94 -10.17 3.85 3.29
CA ASP A 94 -10.31 4.63 4.51
C ASP A 94 -9.63 5.99 4.29
N SER A 95 -10.44 7.02 4.06
CA SER A 95 -9.96 8.33 3.64
C SER A 95 -9.16 9.06 4.72
N ASP A 96 -9.46 8.80 6.00
CA ASP A 96 -8.79 9.40 7.17
C ASP A 96 -7.27 9.13 7.22
N ARG A 97 -6.83 8.01 6.66
CA ARG A 97 -5.44 7.53 6.68
C ARG A 97 -4.90 7.16 5.31
N SER A 98 -5.65 7.45 4.25
CA SER A 98 -5.36 6.99 2.88
C SER A 98 -5.10 5.48 2.82
N GLY A 99 -5.92 4.71 3.55
CA GLY A 99 -5.76 3.27 3.70
C GLY A 99 -6.52 2.51 2.63
N LEU A 100 -5.83 1.69 1.84
CA LEU A 100 -6.43 0.76 0.90
C LEU A 100 -6.49 -0.63 1.53
N LEU A 101 -7.66 -1.27 1.43
CA LEU A 101 -7.86 -2.69 1.70
C LEU A 101 -8.22 -3.37 0.38
N LEU A 102 -7.53 -4.46 0.05
CA LEU A 102 -7.83 -5.32 -1.09
C LEU A 102 -8.31 -6.67 -0.59
N LYS A 103 -9.28 -7.25 -1.29
CA LYS A 103 -9.83 -8.57 -1.01
C LYS A 103 -9.94 -9.37 -2.29
N GLN A 104 -9.43 -10.59 -2.26
CA GLN A 104 -9.50 -11.56 -3.34
C GLN A 104 -10.16 -12.84 -2.84
N LYS A 105 -11.35 -13.16 -3.33
CA LYS A 105 -11.98 -14.47 -3.10
C LYS A 105 -11.40 -15.47 -4.11
N VAL A 106 -10.67 -16.47 -3.63
CA VAL A 106 -10.00 -17.49 -4.49
C VAL A 106 -10.85 -18.76 -4.60
N SER A 107 -11.50 -19.14 -3.52
CA SER A 107 -12.45 -20.25 -3.46
C SER A 107 -13.51 -19.97 -2.39
N ASP A 108 -14.41 -20.92 -2.12
CA ASP A 108 -15.39 -20.78 -1.05
C ASP A 108 -14.76 -20.74 0.35
N ASP A 109 -13.59 -21.35 0.51
CA ASP A 109 -12.89 -21.43 1.80
C ASP A 109 -11.70 -20.46 1.92
N ILE A 110 -11.24 -19.87 0.81
CA ILE A 110 -10.00 -19.07 0.77
C ILE A 110 -10.29 -17.66 0.28
N THR A 111 -9.99 -16.69 1.15
CA THR A 111 -9.97 -15.26 0.84
C THR A 111 -8.64 -14.67 1.27
N TYR A 112 -7.98 -13.97 0.36
CA TYR A 112 -6.79 -13.17 0.67
C TYR A 112 -7.18 -11.72 0.90
N VAL A 113 -6.50 -11.09 1.87
CA VAL A 113 -6.63 -9.67 2.16
C VAL A 113 -5.26 -9.03 2.21
N GLY A 114 -5.15 -7.82 1.67
CA GLY A 114 -3.95 -7.00 1.69
C GLY A 114 -4.29 -5.57 2.06
N THR A 115 -3.37 -4.88 2.73
CA THR A 115 -3.58 -3.49 3.15
C THR A 115 -2.35 -2.65 2.85
N VAL A 116 -2.54 -1.41 2.43
CA VAL A 116 -1.45 -0.48 2.18
C VAL A 116 -1.92 0.96 2.38
N THR A 117 -1.05 1.83 2.87
CA THR A 117 -1.29 3.28 2.83
C THR A 117 -0.87 3.78 1.45
N LEU A 118 -1.70 4.59 0.80
CA LEU A 118 -1.40 5.23 -0.48
C LEU A 118 -1.09 6.72 -0.25
N PRO A 119 0.19 7.11 -0.07
CA PRO A 119 0.56 8.51 0.10
C PRO A 119 0.13 9.30 -1.12
N ASN A 120 -0.59 10.38 -0.91
CA ASN A 120 -1.12 11.20 -1.98
C ASN A 120 -1.09 12.68 -1.59
N TYR A 121 -1.20 13.53 -2.60
CA TYR A 121 -1.27 14.97 -2.45
C TYR A 121 -2.47 15.53 -3.23
N CYS A 122 -3.31 16.29 -2.53
CA CYS A 122 -4.50 16.91 -3.08
C CYS A 122 -4.25 18.36 -3.46
N ARG A 123 -4.71 18.75 -4.65
CA ARG A 123 -4.67 20.13 -5.17
C ARG A 123 -6.03 20.55 -5.69
N ALA A 124 -6.26 21.84 -5.85
CA ALA A 124 -7.49 22.36 -6.44
C ALA A 124 -7.73 21.74 -7.84
N GLY A 125 -8.94 21.19 -8.04
CA GLY A 125 -9.36 20.52 -9.27
C GLY A 125 -9.94 21.46 -10.33
N GLY A 126 -10.36 22.66 -9.93
CA GLY A 126 -10.81 23.72 -10.83
C GLY A 126 -12.31 23.69 -11.17
N ASN A 127 -13.07 22.71 -10.68
CA ASN A 127 -14.51 22.60 -10.91
C ASN A 127 -15.31 22.94 -9.63
N GLY A 128 -14.97 24.07 -9.01
CA GLY A 128 -15.61 24.56 -7.78
C GLY A 128 -14.58 25.04 -6.75
N PRO A 129 -14.99 25.86 -5.78
CA PRO A 129 -14.09 26.37 -4.74
C PRO A 129 -13.57 25.27 -3.79
N ASN A 130 -14.32 24.16 -3.64
CA ASN A 130 -13.98 23.04 -2.77
C ASN A 130 -13.58 21.77 -3.53
N ASP A 131 -13.39 21.86 -4.84
CA ASP A 131 -13.04 20.71 -5.67
C ASP A 131 -11.54 20.40 -5.55
N PHE A 132 -11.21 19.18 -5.13
CA PHE A 132 -9.85 18.69 -5.02
C PHE A 132 -9.62 17.43 -5.85
N VAL A 133 -8.43 17.36 -6.45
CA VAL A 133 -7.91 16.16 -7.12
C VAL A 133 -6.64 15.73 -6.40
N CYS A 134 -6.65 14.50 -5.92
CA CYS A 134 -5.57 13.85 -5.16
C CYS A 134 -4.82 12.88 -6.07
N ASN A 135 -3.49 12.94 -6.06
CA ASN A 135 -2.64 12.06 -6.86
C ASN A 135 -1.60 11.39 -5.96
N GLY A 136 -1.30 10.12 -6.22
CA GLY A 136 -0.26 9.37 -5.53
C GLY A 136 1.12 10.00 -5.71
N VAL A 137 1.95 9.96 -4.67
CA VAL A 137 3.31 10.54 -4.67
C VAL A 137 4.43 9.48 -4.53
N SER A 138 4.08 8.21 -4.71
CA SER A 138 4.96 7.03 -4.53
C SER A 138 5.10 6.20 -5.80
#